data_AF-A0A0Q7UFM7-F1
#
_entry.id   AF-A0A0Q7UFM7-F1
#
_cell.length_a   1.000
_cell.length_b   1.000
_cell.length_c   1.000
_cell.angle_alpha   90.00
_cell.angle_beta   90.00
_cell.angle_gamma   90.00
#
_symmetry.space_group_name_H-M   'P 1'
#
loop_
_entity.id
_entity.type
_entity.pdbx_description
1 polymer ?
#
loop_
_entity_poly.entity_id
_entity_poly.type
_entity_poly.pdbx_seq_one_letter_code
_entity_poly.pdbx_strand_id
1 'polypeptide(L)'
;MTDADATETPEQTLQRLRASIDNIDAALVYLLAERFRATQQVGQLKARHAMPASDPGREEQQVARLRTLAEAAHLDPEFAEKWFNFVVAEVIRHHVAAGAEENERP
;
A
#
# COMPACT_ATOMS: atom_id res chain seq x y z
N MET A 1 -1.53 36.09 34.08
CA MET A 1 -2.52 35.00 34.16
C MET A 1 -2.67 34.47 32.74
N THR A 2 -2.03 33.39 32.31
CA THR A 2 -1.37 32.27 33.00
C THR A 2 -0.13 31.85 32.21
N ASP A 3 0.98 31.61 32.91
CA ASP A 3 2.09 30.77 32.45
C ASP A 3 1.59 29.35 32.23
N ALA A 4 1.02 29.07 31.05
CA ALA A 4 0.50 27.76 30.68
C ALA A 4 1.18 27.19 29.43
N ASP A 5 2.39 27.66 29.11
CA ASP A 5 3.27 27.00 28.14
C ASP A 5 4.34 26.22 28.91
N ALA A 6 3.92 25.16 29.60
CA ALA A 6 4.86 24.14 30.02
C ALA A 6 5.26 23.39 28.74
N THR A 7 6.36 23.81 28.14
CA THR A 7 6.96 23.17 26.96
C THR A 7 7.04 21.66 27.20
N GLU A 8 6.42 20.85 26.33
CA GLU A 8 6.51 19.38 26.38
C GLU A 8 7.98 18.99 26.57
N THR A 9 8.27 18.07 27.50
CA THR A 9 9.63 17.52 27.57
C THR A 9 9.93 16.75 26.27
N PRO A 10 11.21 16.58 25.90
CA PRO A 10 11.58 15.76 24.75
C PRO A 10 10.96 14.36 24.78
N GLU A 11 10.83 13.75 25.97
CA GLU A 11 10.21 12.43 26.16
C GLU A 11 8.71 12.44 25.86
N GLN A 12 7.99 13.49 26.28
CA GLN A 12 6.56 13.64 26.00
C GLN A 12 6.32 13.86 24.51
N THR A 13 7.12 14.72 23.88
CA THR A 13 7.08 14.94 22.42
C THR A 13 7.33 13.63 21.66
N LEU A 14 8.37 12.88 22.06
CA LEU A 14 8.71 11.60 21.45
C LEU A 14 7.56 10.59 21.56
N GLN A 15 6.93 10.49 22.73
CA GLN A 15 5.81 9.58 22.95
C GLN A 15 4.61 9.94 22.05
N ARG A 16 4.28 11.23 21.94
CA ARG A 16 3.19 11.71 21.09
C ARG A 16 3.46 11.44 19.60
N LEU A 17 4.69 11.66 19.14
CA LEU A 17 5.09 11.37 17.76
C LEU A 17 5.01 9.87 17.46
N ARG A 18 5.47 9.01 18.38
CA ARG A 18 5.34 7.54 18.23
C ARG A 18 3.89 7.09 18.15
N ALA A 19 3.01 7.62 19.00
CA ALA A 19 1.59 7.31 18.91
C ALA A 19 0.99 7.73 17.55
N SER A 20 1.50 8.81 16.95
CA SER A 20 1.08 9.22 15.61
C SER A 20 1.60 8.26 14.52
N ILE A 21 2.84 7.78 14.65
CA ILE A 21 3.43 6.76 13.77
C ILE A 21 2.62 5.46 13.86
N ASP A 22 2.33 4.97 15.06
CA ASP A 22 1.57 3.73 15.26
C ASP A 22 0.18 3.80 14.60
N ASN A 23 -0.48 4.96 14.67
CA ASN A 23 -1.77 5.18 14.01
C ASN A 23 -1.66 5.18 12.47
N ILE A 24 -0.59 5.77 11.92
CA ILE A 24 -0.32 5.76 10.48
C ILE A 24 -0.06 4.33 10.02
N ASP A 25 0.76 3.58 10.77
CA ASP A 25 1.10 2.20 10.45
C ASP A 25 -0.14 1.29 10.46
N ALA A 26 -1.02 1.45 11.45
CA ALA A 26 -2.31 0.74 11.49
C ALA A 26 -3.16 1.06 10.25
N ALA A 27 -3.27 2.34 9.88
CA ALA A 27 -4.02 2.74 8.69
C ALA A 27 -3.42 2.16 7.40
N LEU A 28 -2.08 2.15 7.27
CA LEU A 28 -1.39 1.55 6.14
C LEU A 28 -1.71 0.06 6.00
N VAL A 29 -1.71 -0.70 7.11
CA VAL A 29 -2.06 -2.13 7.11
C VAL A 29 -3.49 -2.36 6.62
N TYR A 30 -4.46 -1.60 7.12
CA TYR A 30 -5.86 -1.75 6.69
C TYR A 30 -6.03 -1.36 5.21
N LEU A 31 -5.42 -0.27 4.75
CA LEU A 31 -5.48 0.15 3.34
C LEU A 31 -4.82 -0.86 2.40
N LEU A 32 -3.71 -1.48 2.82
CA LEU A 32 -3.10 -2.58 2.09
C LEU A 32 -4.07 -3.75 1.99
N ALA A 33 -4.67 -4.20 3.09
CA ALA A 33 -5.62 -5.31 3.08
C ALA A 33 -6.79 -5.07 2.10
N GLU A 34 -7.35 -3.86 2.08
CA GLU A 34 -8.36 -3.45 1.11
C GLU A 34 -7.84 -3.51 -0.33
N ARG A 35 -6.63 -3.00 -0.59
CA ARG A 35 -5.99 -3.06 -1.91
C ARG A 35 -5.80 -4.50 -2.37
N PHE A 36 -5.34 -5.40 -1.50
CA PHE A 36 -5.18 -6.83 -1.81
C PHE A 36 -6.52 -7.46 -2.23
N ARG A 37 -7.61 -7.17 -1.50
CA ARG A 37 -8.95 -7.67 -1.85
C ARG A 37 -9.39 -7.19 -3.24
N ALA A 38 -9.18 -5.91 -3.54
CA ALA A 38 -9.51 -5.37 -4.86
C ALA A 38 -8.69 -6.05 -5.98
N THR A 39 -7.38 -6.27 -5.76
CA THR A 39 -6.55 -6.98 -6.75
C THR A 39 -6.98 -8.43 -6.97
N GLN A 40 -7.47 -9.11 -5.91
CA GLN A 40 -8.05 -10.45 -6.02
C GLN A 40 -9.30 -10.46 -6.88
N GLN A 41 -10.20 -9.50 -6.68
CA GLN A 41 -11.40 -9.36 -7.50
C GLN A 41 -11.05 -9.07 -8.98
N VAL A 42 -10.04 -8.23 -9.24
CA VAL A 42 -9.52 -7.99 -10.60
C VAL A 42 -8.97 -9.29 -11.20
N GLY A 43 -8.20 -10.08 -10.45
CA GLY A 43 -7.68 -11.37 -10.89
C GLY A 43 -8.80 -12.36 -11.26
N GLN A 44 -9.80 -12.50 -10.39
CA GLN A 44 -10.98 -13.35 -10.63
C GLN A 44 -11.78 -12.90 -11.85
N LEU A 45 -11.97 -11.59 -12.02
CA LEU A 45 -12.64 -11.02 -13.18
C LEU A 45 -11.87 -11.35 -14.46
N LYS A 46 -10.56 -11.10 -14.47
CA LYS A 46 -9.71 -11.39 -15.63
C LYS A 46 -9.75 -12.87 -16.01
N ALA A 47 -9.67 -13.76 -15.02
CA ALA A 47 -9.76 -15.21 -15.24
C ALA A 47 -11.12 -15.62 -15.84
N ARG A 48 -12.23 -15.15 -15.25
CA ARG A 48 -13.60 -15.46 -15.72
C ARG A 48 -13.85 -15.04 -17.17
N HIS A 49 -13.24 -13.94 -17.60
CA HIS A 49 -13.44 -13.36 -18.93
C HIS A 49 -12.25 -13.60 -19.88
N ALA A 50 -11.32 -14.49 -19.54
CA ALA A 50 -10.11 -14.79 -20.32
C ALA A 50 -9.32 -13.52 -20.73
N MET A 51 -9.29 -12.51 -19.86
CA MET A 51 -8.56 -11.28 -20.10
C MET A 51 -7.06 -11.46 -19.78
N PRO A 52 -6.17 -10.69 -20.45
CA PRO A 52 -4.74 -10.75 -20.18
C PRO A 52 -4.38 -10.42 -18.71
N ALA A 53 -3.45 -11.19 -18.17
CA ALA A 53 -2.93 -10.97 -16.81
C ALA A 53 -2.19 -9.63 -16.69
N SER A 54 -1.37 -9.27 -17.69
CA SER A 54 -0.65 -7.99 -17.77
C SER A 54 -1.39 -7.00 -18.67
N ASP A 55 -1.28 -5.72 -18.31
CA ASP A 55 -1.75 -4.58 -19.09
C ASP A 55 -0.67 -3.49 -19.02
N PRO A 56 0.33 -3.51 -19.94
CA PRO A 56 1.50 -2.64 -19.86
C PRO A 56 1.14 -1.15 -19.84
N GLY A 57 0.14 -0.75 -20.63
CA GLY A 57 -0.31 0.64 -20.65
C GLY A 57 -0.92 1.07 -19.31
N ARG A 58 -1.67 0.18 -18.66
CA ARG A 58 -2.20 0.44 -17.31
C ARG A 58 -1.08 0.47 -16.26
N GLU A 59 -0.07 -0.37 -16.39
CA GLU A 59 1.10 -0.42 -15.50
C GLU A 59 1.91 0.89 -15.58
N GLU A 60 2.21 1.36 -16.79
CA GLU A 60 2.89 2.65 -17.03
C GLU A 60 2.12 3.84 -16.42
N GLN A 61 0.80 3.89 -16.63
CA GLN A 61 -0.06 4.93 -16.04
C GLN A 61 -0.08 4.90 -14.51
N GLN A 62 -0.02 3.71 -13.90
CA GLN A 62 0.02 3.59 -12.44
C GLN A 62 1.33 4.15 -11.88
N VAL A 63 2.47 3.81 -12.50
CA VAL A 63 3.78 4.32 -12.09
C VAL A 63 3.84 5.83 -12.25
N ALA A 64 3.42 6.36 -13.40
CA ALA A 64 3.41 7.81 -13.63
C ALA A 64 2.55 8.55 -12.58
N ARG A 65 1.33 8.07 -12.32
CA ARG A 65 0.45 8.66 -11.31
C ARG A 65 1.04 8.57 -9.90
N LEU A 66 1.66 7.45 -9.55
CA LEU A 66 2.30 7.26 -8.25
C LEU A 66 3.43 8.26 -8.03
N ARG A 67 4.28 8.48 -9.04
CA ARG A 67 5.37 9.45 -8.97
C ARG A 67 4.85 10.87 -8.76
N THR A 68 3.81 11.28 -9.48
CA THR A 68 3.15 12.59 -9.26
C THR A 68 2.59 12.72 -7.84
N LEU A 69 1.99 11.66 -7.29
CA LEU A 69 1.49 11.68 -5.92
C LEU A 69 2.62 11.79 -4.89
N ALA A 70 3.74 11.10 -5.11
CA ALA A 70 4.91 11.18 -4.26
C ALA A 70 5.49 12.61 -4.22
N GLU A 71 5.66 13.22 -5.39
CA GLU A 71 6.13 14.61 -5.50
C GLU A 71 5.21 15.58 -4.76
N ALA A 72 3.89 15.47 -4.96
CA ALA A 72 2.89 16.30 -4.29
C ALA A 72 2.87 16.11 -2.76
N ALA A 73 3.25 14.92 -2.28
CA ALA A 73 3.35 14.58 -0.86
C ALA A 73 4.74 14.86 -0.26
N HIS A 74 5.67 15.44 -1.03
CA HIS A 74 7.08 15.63 -0.65
C HIS A 74 7.78 14.31 -0.24
N LEU A 75 7.38 13.20 -0.87
CA LEU A 75 8.02 11.89 -0.76
C LEU A 75 8.91 11.65 -1.98
N ASP A 76 10.07 11.04 -1.78
CA ASP A 76 10.96 10.64 -2.87
C ASP A 76 10.21 9.72 -3.86
N PRO A 77 10.06 10.11 -5.15
CA PRO A 77 9.37 9.31 -6.15
C PRO A 77 10.03 7.96 -6.40
N GLU A 78 11.35 7.86 -6.28
CA GLU A 78 12.04 6.58 -6.44
C GLU A 78 11.72 5.63 -5.29
N PHE A 79 11.69 6.15 -4.06
CA PHE A 79 11.26 5.38 -2.91
C PHE A 79 9.81 4.91 -3.04
N ALA A 80 8.90 5.81 -3.43
CA ALA A 80 7.49 5.48 -3.62
C ALA A 80 7.31 4.35 -4.66
N GLU A 81 8.02 4.43 -5.78
CA GLU A 81 8.02 3.41 -6.82
C GLU A 81 8.57 2.06 -6.33
N LYS A 82 9.71 2.06 -5.61
CA LYS A 82 10.27 0.84 -5.00
C LYS A 82 9.30 0.18 -4.04
N TRP A 83 8.65 0.95 -3.18
CA TRP A 83 7.64 0.46 -2.24
C TRP A 83 6.42 -0.12 -2.98
N PHE A 84 5.93 0.57 -4.00
CA PHE A 84 4.80 0.09 -4.79
C PHE A 84 5.12 -1.21 -5.53
N ASN A 85 6.31 -1.30 -6.13
CA ASN A 85 6.77 -2.51 -6.81
C ASN A 85 6.88 -3.69 -5.83
N PHE A 86 7.35 -3.44 -4.60
CA PHE A 86 7.34 -4.44 -3.54
C PHE A 86 5.91 -4.93 -3.22
N VAL A 87 4.96 -4.02 -3.01
CA VAL A 87 3.56 -4.37 -2.74
C VAL A 87 2.92 -5.15 -3.91
N VAL A 88 3.19 -4.76 -5.15
CA VAL A 88 2.70 -5.49 -6.34
C VAL A 88 3.30 -6.89 -6.44
N ALA A 89 4.60 -7.04 -6.18
CA ALA A 89 5.23 -8.35 -6.15
C ALA A 89 4.57 -9.27 -5.11
N GLU A 90 4.24 -8.74 -3.93
CA GLU A 90 3.52 -9.49 -2.89
C GLU A 90 2.16 -9.99 -3.34
N VAL A 91 1.39 -9.12 -4.00
CA VAL A 91 0.08 -9.46 -4.59
C VAL A 91 0.23 -10.66 -5.52
N ILE A 92 1.21 -10.62 -6.44
CA ILE A 92 1.43 -11.70 -7.41
C ILE A 92 1.75 -13.02 -6.70
N ARG A 93 2.64 -13.01 -5.69
CA ARG A 93 2.98 -14.22 -4.91
C ARG A 93 1.75 -14.82 -4.24
N HIS A 94 0.90 -14.00 -3.62
CA HIS A 94 -0.32 -14.46 -2.96
C HIS A 94 -1.36 -15.01 -3.95
N HIS A 95 -1.48 -14.43 -5.14
CA HIS A 95 -2.39 -14.94 -6.17
C HIS A 95 -1.96 -16.28 -6.74
N VAL A 96 -0.65 -16.47 -6.96
CA VAL A 96 -0.10 -17.75 -7.44
C VAL A 96 -0.32 -18.85 -6.40
N ALA A 97 -0.10 -18.55 -5.11
CA ALA A 97 -0.37 -19.50 -4.04
C ALA A 97 -1.85 -19.86 -3.93
N ALA A 98 -2.76 -18.87 -3.96
CA ALA A 98 -4.20 -19.12 -3.88
C ALA A 98 -4.74 -19.86 -5.12
N GLY A 99 -4.23 -19.57 -6.32
CA GLY A 99 -4.58 -20.29 -7.54
C GLY A 99 -4.06 -21.73 -7.57
N ALA A 100 -2.93 -22.00 -6.90
CA ALA A 100 -2.44 -23.36 -6.69
C ALA A 100 -3.36 -24.15 -5.74
N GLU A 101 -3.83 -23.53 -4.64
CA GLU A 101 -4.77 -24.18 -3.71
C GLU A 101 -6.17 -24.42 -4.31
N GLU A 102 -6.64 -23.56 -5.22
CA GLU A 102 -7.94 -23.74 -5.90
C GLU A 102 -7.91 -24.91 -6.90
N ASN A 103 -6.73 -25.25 -7.45
CA ASN A 103 -6.53 -26.37 -8.36
C ASN A 103 -6.33 -27.73 -7.64
N GLU A 104 -6.27 -27.73 -6.31
CA GLU A 104 -6.10 -28.92 -5.45
C GLU A 104 -7.38 -29.28 -4.65
N ARG A 105 -8.49 -28.55 -4.82
CA ARG A 105 -9.78 -28.95 -4.25
C ARG A 105 -10.49 -29.97 -5.16
N PRO A 106 -10.92 -31.12 -4.61
CA PRO A 106 -11.48 -32.22 -5.38
C PRO A 106 -12.85 -31.91 -6.00
#